data_AF-A0A7X6C9A1-F1
#
_entry.id   AF-A0A7X6C9A1-F1
#
_cell.length_a   1.000
_cell.length_b   1.000
_cell.length_c   1.000
_cell.angle_alpha   90.00
_cell.angle_beta   90.00
_cell.angle_gamma   90.00
#
_symmetry.space_group_name_H-M   'P 1'
#
loop_
_entity.id
_entity.type
_entity.pdbx_description
1 polymer ?
#
loop_
_entity_poly.entity_id
_entity_poly.type
_entity_poly.pdbx_seq_one_letter_code
_entity_poly.pdbx_strand_id
1 'polypeptide(L)'
;MPPKAHLESHLTAEELKIRYRQADNTTESRRWHLLVLVSRNWTIKQAAQVVGLNYDYAKEIVQRYNREGPNSVRNRSGDRQPPPAKSLLNPEQQEELRQALQGSAPDGGEWTGPKVARWIAEKTGNDRVWPQRGWDYLKRLGVDLRRRRKK
;
A
#
# COMPACT_ATOMS: atom_id res chain seq x y z
N MET A 1 -16.12 -0.22 -39.46
CA MET A 1 -15.30 0.64 -38.58
C MET A 1 -15.51 0.20 -37.14
N PRO A 2 -14.47 0.13 -36.29
CA PRO A 2 -14.68 -0.15 -34.86
C PRO A 2 -15.61 0.93 -34.25
N PRO A 3 -16.47 0.57 -33.28
CA PRO A 3 -17.41 1.51 -32.68
C PRO A 3 -16.66 2.67 -32.03
N LYS A 4 -17.19 3.89 -32.23
CA LYS A 4 -16.66 5.10 -31.60
C LYS A 4 -16.78 4.94 -30.09
N ALA A 5 -15.72 5.29 -29.37
CA ALA A 5 -15.72 5.23 -27.93
C ALA A 5 -16.50 6.43 -27.38
N HIS A 6 -17.50 6.16 -26.56
CA HIS A 6 -18.26 7.19 -25.84
C HIS A 6 -17.54 7.57 -24.56
N LEU A 7 -17.42 8.87 -24.31
CA LEU A 7 -16.86 9.41 -23.08
C LEU A 7 -17.89 10.33 -22.43
N GLU A 8 -18.23 10.05 -21.18
CA GLU A 8 -19.16 10.89 -20.43
C GLU A 8 -18.57 12.27 -20.17
N SER A 9 -19.42 13.30 -20.24
CA SER A 9 -19.03 14.71 -20.12
C SER A 9 -18.79 15.14 -18.67
N HIS A 10 -18.02 14.36 -17.92
CA HIS A 10 -17.58 14.71 -16.57
C HIS A 10 -16.55 15.85 -16.56
N LEU A 11 -15.79 15.99 -17.66
CA LEU A 11 -14.83 17.05 -17.89
C LEU A 11 -14.82 17.41 -19.38
N THR A 12 -14.53 18.67 -19.66
CA THR A 12 -14.24 19.15 -21.00
C THR A 12 -12.89 18.63 -21.51
N ALA A 13 -12.69 18.65 -22.82
CA ALA A 13 -11.43 18.25 -23.43
C ALA A 13 -10.23 19.08 -22.95
N GLU A 14 -10.44 20.35 -22.59
CA GLU A 14 -9.38 21.22 -22.04
C GLU A 14 -9.04 20.84 -20.59
N GLU A 15 -10.04 20.56 -19.76
CA GLU A 15 -9.79 20.12 -18.37
C GLU A 15 -9.05 18.78 -18.33
N LEU A 16 -9.36 17.85 -19.24
CA LEU A 16 -8.62 16.60 -19.40
C LEU A 16 -7.13 16.85 -19.74
N LYS A 17 -6.84 17.84 -20.60
CA LYS A 17 -5.46 18.21 -20.93
C LYS A 17 -4.74 18.86 -19.76
N ILE A 18 -5.42 19.71 -18.99
CA ILE A 18 -4.84 20.33 -17.79
C ILE A 18 -4.41 19.23 -16.82
N ARG A 19 -5.29 18.26 -16.55
CA ARG A 19 -4.96 17.12 -15.67
C ARG A 19 -3.87 16.22 -16.23
N TYR A 20 -3.84 16.00 -17.54
CA TYR A 20 -2.72 15.31 -18.19
C TYR A 20 -1.38 16.00 -17.94
N ARG A 21 -1.32 17.33 -18.05
CA ARG A 21 -0.10 18.12 -17.84
C ARG A 21 0.31 18.21 -16.37
N GLN A 22 -0.65 18.15 -15.45
CA GLN A 22 -0.42 18.23 -14.00
C GLN A 22 -0.12 16.86 -13.35
N ALA A 23 -0.27 15.76 -14.08
CA ALA A 23 -0.06 14.43 -13.51
C ALA A 23 1.43 14.16 -13.25
N ASP A 24 1.81 14.04 -11.97
CA ASP A 24 3.19 13.76 -11.56
C ASP A 24 3.64 12.31 -11.86
N ASN A 25 2.68 11.38 -11.91
CA ASN A 25 2.94 9.96 -12.13
C ASN A 25 2.76 9.58 -13.59
N THR A 26 3.76 8.94 -14.20
CA THR A 26 3.72 8.43 -15.57
C THR A 26 2.48 7.56 -15.87
N THR A 27 2.06 6.73 -14.91
CA THR A 27 0.87 5.88 -15.07
C THR A 27 -0.39 6.72 -15.19
N GLU A 28 -0.53 7.73 -14.33
CA GLU A 28 -1.69 8.60 -14.30
C GLU A 28 -1.72 9.51 -15.53
N SER A 29 -0.56 10.05 -15.93
CA SER A 29 -0.38 10.83 -17.15
C SER A 29 -0.85 10.07 -18.39
N ARG A 30 -0.48 8.79 -18.55
CA ARG A 30 -0.96 7.95 -19.68
C ARG A 30 -2.48 7.77 -19.68
N ARG A 31 -3.11 7.60 -18.52
CA ARG A 31 -4.57 7.47 -18.40
C ARG A 31 -5.28 8.77 -18.79
N TRP A 32 -4.78 9.92 -18.32
CA TRP A 32 -5.32 11.22 -18.72
C TRP A 32 -5.15 11.47 -20.22
N HIS A 33 -3.99 11.14 -20.79
CA HIS A 33 -3.75 11.27 -22.23
C HIS A 33 -4.71 10.39 -23.05
N LEU A 34 -4.99 9.16 -22.59
CA LEU A 34 -5.99 8.29 -23.22
C LEU A 34 -7.37 8.98 -23.29
N LEU A 35 -7.83 9.57 -22.19
CA LEU A 35 -9.12 10.27 -22.13
C LEU A 35 -9.15 11.53 -23.00
N VAL A 36 -8.03 12.27 -23.08
CA VAL A 36 -7.88 13.41 -24.01
C VAL A 36 -8.06 12.96 -25.46
N LEU A 37 -7.47 11.83 -25.87
CA LEU A 37 -7.61 11.32 -27.24
C LEU A 37 -9.04 10.86 -27.52
N VAL A 38 -9.64 10.12 -26.58
CA VAL A 38 -11.03 9.65 -26.73
C VAL A 38 -12.03 10.82 -26.80
N SER A 39 -11.85 11.88 -26.00
CA SER A 39 -12.70 13.09 -26.10
C SER A 39 -12.59 13.83 -27.43
N ARG A 40 -11.52 13.59 -28.20
CA ARG A 40 -11.31 14.10 -29.56
C ARG A 40 -11.82 13.15 -30.65
N ASN A 41 -12.75 12.25 -30.31
CA ASN A 41 -13.33 11.24 -31.21
C ASN A 41 -12.36 10.14 -31.69
N TRP A 42 -11.28 9.86 -30.97
CA TRP A 42 -10.43 8.71 -31.27
C TRP A 42 -11.05 7.41 -30.79
N THR A 43 -10.76 6.30 -31.48
CA THR A 43 -11.14 4.98 -31.00
C THR A 43 -10.25 4.58 -29.81
N ILE A 44 -10.78 3.80 -28.85
CA ILE A 44 -9.99 3.28 -27.72
C ILE A 44 -8.75 2.54 -28.20
N LYS A 45 -8.86 1.77 -29.30
CA LYS A 45 -7.74 1.01 -29.86
C LYS A 45 -6.60 1.92 -30.32
N GLN A 46 -6.90 2.95 -31.11
CA GLN A 46 -5.89 3.90 -31.58
C GLN A 46 -5.29 4.70 -30.43
N ALA A 47 -6.14 5.18 -29.52
CA ALA A 47 -5.68 5.93 -28.36
C ALA A 47 -4.75 5.08 -27.48
N ALA A 48 -5.10 3.82 -27.22
CA ALA A 48 -4.29 2.87 -26.46
C ALA A 48 -2.91 2.63 -27.08
N GLN A 49 -2.84 2.49 -28.40
CA GLN A 49 -1.57 2.35 -29.13
C GLN A 49 -0.67 3.57 -28.95
N VAL A 50 -1.23 4.79 -29.05
CA VAL A 50 -0.48 6.04 -28.87
C VAL A 50 0.07 6.18 -27.45
N VAL A 51 -0.73 5.82 -26.44
CA VAL A 51 -0.31 5.97 -25.03
C VAL A 51 0.48 4.77 -24.49
N GLY A 52 0.68 3.72 -25.30
CA GLY A 52 1.39 2.50 -24.90
C GLY A 52 0.65 1.66 -23.86
N LEU A 53 -0.68 1.61 -23.95
CA LEU A 53 -1.53 0.75 -23.10
C LEU A 53 -2.10 -0.40 -23.93
N ASN A 54 -2.33 -1.54 -23.28
CA ASN A 54 -3.10 -2.61 -23.91
C ASN A 54 -4.58 -2.21 -24.02
N TYR A 55 -5.29 -2.84 -24.97
CA TYR A 55 -6.67 -2.48 -25.30
C TYR A 55 -7.65 -2.70 -24.14
N ASP A 56 -7.57 -3.84 -23.45
CA ASP A 56 -8.51 -4.18 -22.37
C ASP A 56 -8.39 -3.22 -21.19
N TYR A 57 -7.17 -2.84 -20.85
CA TYR A 57 -6.92 -1.86 -19.81
C TYR A 57 -7.37 -0.45 -20.21
N ALA A 58 -7.14 -0.04 -21.46
CA ALA A 58 -7.64 1.22 -21.97
C ALA A 58 -9.19 1.27 -21.96
N LYS A 59 -9.84 0.17 -22.33
CA LYS A 59 -11.30 0.02 -22.26
C LYS A 59 -11.79 0.13 -20.82
N GLU A 60 -11.14 -0.53 -19.88
CA GLU A 60 -11.46 -0.45 -18.45
C GLU A 60 -11.35 0.99 -17.92
N ILE A 61 -10.29 1.72 -18.28
CA ILE A 61 -10.10 3.12 -17.87
C ILE A 61 -11.26 3.99 -18.35
N VAL A 62 -11.65 3.88 -19.62
CA VAL A 62 -12.76 4.66 -20.19
C VAL A 62 -14.08 4.30 -19.52
N GLN A 63 -14.37 3.00 -19.33
CA GLN A 63 -15.59 2.55 -18.65
C GLN A 63 -15.66 3.05 -17.21
N ARG A 64 -14.55 2.98 -16.47
CA ARG A 64 -14.48 3.43 -15.09
C ARG A 64 -14.63 4.94 -15.00
N TYR A 65 -14.00 5.69 -15.91
CA TYR A 65 -14.19 7.14 -16.01
C TYR A 65 -15.65 7.49 -16.27
N ASN A 66 -16.31 6.80 -17.19
CA ASN A 66 -17.72 7.05 -17.48
C ASN A 66 -18.62 6.80 -16.26
N ARG A 67 -18.32 5.76 -15.46
CA ARG A 67 -19.12 5.40 -14.28
C ARG A 67 -18.85 6.26 -13.03
N GLU A 68 -17.59 6.54 -12.75
CA GLU A 68 -17.13 7.10 -11.47
C GLU A 68 -16.54 8.51 -11.59
N GLY A 69 -16.42 9.01 -12.83
CA GLY A 69 -15.89 10.32 -13.12
C GLY A 69 -14.37 10.44 -12.91
N PRO A 70 -13.86 11.67 -12.78
CA PRO A 70 -12.43 11.97 -12.84
C PRO A 70 -11.60 11.36 -11.71
N ASN A 71 -12.21 11.09 -10.56
CA ASN A 71 -11.54 10.49 -9.39
C ASN A 71 -11.15 9.02 -9.60
N SER A 72 -11.64 8.38 -10.65
CA SER A 72 -11.30 7.01 -11.02
C SER A 72 -9.94 6.87 -11.70
N VAL A 73 -9.42 7.97 -12.27
CA VAL A 73 -8.19 8.00 -13.07
C VAL A 73 -6.95 8.03 -12.18
N ARG A 74 -7.09 8.64 -10.99
CA ARG A 74 -6.03 8.79 -9.99
C ARG A 74 -5.38 7.46 -9.65
N ASN A 75 -4.05 7.43 -9.56
CA ASN A 75 -3.35 6.24 -9.09
C ASN A 75 -3.46 6.09 -7.56
N ARG A 76 -4.44 5.31 -7.10
CA ARG A 76 -4.63 5.00 -5.66
C ARG A 76 -3.65 3.94 -5.12
N SER A 77 -2.69 3.47 -5.92
CA SER A 77 -1.75 2.43 -5.47
C SER A 77 -0.88 2.90 -4.30
N GLY A 78 -0.59 4.21 -4.21
CA GLY A 78 0.09 4.81 -3.05
C GLY A 78 -0.82 5.08 -1.84
N ASP A 79 -2.14 5.12 -2.03
CA ASP A 79 -3.10 5.30 -0.94
C ASP A 79 -3.30 4.01 -0.13
N ARG A 80 -2.93 2.86 -0.71
CA ARG A 80 -2.95 1.58 -0.02
C ARG A 80 -1.83 1.56 1.00
N GLN A 81 -2.19 1.76 2.27
CA GLN A 81 -1.31 1.37 3.35
C GLN A 81 -0.98 -0.12 3.19
N PRO A 82 0.29 -0.54 3.34
CA PRO A 82 0.59 -1.95 3.43
C PRO A 82 -0.34 -2.55 4.49
N PRO A 83 -0.94 -3.73 4.25
CA PRO A 83 -1.77 -4.36 5.26
C PRO A 83 -0.96 -4.40 6.57
N PRO A 84 -1.56 -4.04 7.71
CA PRO A 84 -0.84 -4.02 8.97
C PRO A 84 -0.17 -5.39 9.12
N ALA A 85 1.15 -5.39 9.29
CA ALA A 85 1.89 -6.63 9.43
C ALA A 85 1.19 -7.48 10.50
N LYS A 86 0.68 -8.67 10.12
CA LYS A 86 -0.07 -9.53 11.04
C LYS A 86 0.76 -9.68 12.32
N SER A 87 0.28 -9.05 13.38
CA SER A 87 0.96 -9.02 14.66
C SER A 87 0.91 -10.43 15.22
N LEU A 88 2.07 -11.06 15.43
CA LEU A 88 2.17 -12.37 16.07
C LEU A 88 1.52 -12.38 17.47
N LEU A 89 1.58 -11.24 18.18
CA LEU A 89 0.97 -11.07 19.49
C LEU A 89 -0.29 -10.19 19.40
N ASN A 90 -1.36 -10.60 20.08
CA ASN A 90 -2.50 -9.74 20.37
C ASN A 90 -2.12 -8.62 21.37
N PRO A 91 -2.97 -7.61 21.60
CA PRO A 91 -2.63 -6.50 22.50
C PRO A 91 -2.28 -6.93 23.93
N GLU A 92 -2.98 -7.91 24.49
CA GLU A 92 -2.73 -8.43 25.85
C GLU A 92 -1.36 -9.09 25.95
N GLN A 93 -1.02 -9.96 24.99
CA GLN A 93 0.27 -10.63 24.90
C GLN A 93 1.43 -9.64 24.65
N GLN A 94 1.18 -8.51 23.97
CA GLN A 94 2.18 -7.45 23.84
C GLN A 94 2.47 -6.77 25.18
N GLU A 95 1.45 -6.60 26.03
CA GLU A 95 1.64 -6.01 27.35
C GLU A 95 2.34 -6.99 28.30
N GLU A 96 2.00 -8.28 28.23
CA GLU A 96 2.75 -9.31 28.95
C GLU A 96 4.23 -9.34 28.54
N LEU A 97 4.53 -9.26 27.24
CA LEU A 97 5.89 -9.17 26.77
C LEU A 97 6.56 -7.90 27.30
N ARG A 98 5.87 -6.75 27.30
CA ARG A 98 6.40 -5.49 27.85
C ARG A 98 6.77 -5.64 29.32
N GLN A 99 5.93 -6.30 30.12
CA GLN A 99 6.20 -6.57 31.54
C GLN A 99 7.38 -7.53 31.71
N ALA A 100 7.43 -8.62 30.95
CA ALA A 100 8.53 -9.59 30.99
C ALA A 100 9.88 -8.94 30.63
N LEU A 101 9.88 -8.01 29.67
CA LEU A 101 11.09 -7.28 29.30
C LEU A 101 11.61 -6.33 30.41
N GLN A 102 10.81 -5.97 31.41
CA GLN A 102 11.27 -5.18 32.58
C GLN A 102 12.17 -5.98 33.52
N GLY A 103 12.00 -7.31 33.55
CA GLY A 103 12.84 -8.22 34.30
C GLY A 103 14.03 -8.74 33.50
N SER A 104 14.81 -9.62 34.14
CA SER A 104 15.82 -10.41 33.44
C SER A 104 15.16 -11.39 32.47
N ALA A 105 15.87 -11.76 31.41
CA ALA A 105 15.41 -12.82 30.53
C ALA A 105 15.34 -14.16 31.30
N PRO A 106 14.62 -15.18 30.80
CA PRO A 106 14.42 -16.45 31.51
C PRO A 106 15.70 -17.18 31.93
N ASP A 107 16.82 -16.89 31.26
CA ASP A 107 18.16 -17.41 31.55
C ASP A 107 18.99 -16.50 32.47
N GLY A 108 18.35 -15.49 33.10
CA GLY A 108 18.99 -14.52 33.99
C GLY A 108 19.78 -13.41 33.30
N GLY A 109 19.94 -13.46 31.98
CA GLY A 109 20.70 -12.49 31.19
C GLY A 109 19.86 -11.38 30.56
N GLU A 110 20.45 -10.64 29.62
CA GLU A 110 19.73 -9.61 28.86
C GLU A 110 18.80 -10.18 27.80
N TRP A 111 17.72 -9.46 27.52
CA TRP A 111 16.81 -9.79 26.43
C TRP A 111 17.46 -9.54 25.06
N THR A 112 17.46 -10.57 24.22
CA THR A 112 17.93 -10.51 22.83
C THR A 112 16.82 -10.92 21.86
N GLY A 113 16.93 -10.55 20.59
CA GLY A 113 15.95 -10.92 19.55
C GLY A 113 15.57 -12.40 19.54
N PRO A 114 16.55 -13.34 19.58
CA PRO A 114 16.25 -14.78 19.71
C PRO A 114 15.46 -15.15 20.96
N LYS A 115 15.75 -14.54 22.12
CA LYS A 115 15.04 -14.83 23.37
C LYS A 115 13.60 -14.33 23.32
N VAL A 116 13.38 -13.14 22.77
CA VAL A 116 12.02 -12.61 22.52
C VAL A 116 11.27 -13.49 21.53
N ALA A 117 11.91 -13.96 20.46
CA ALA A 117 11.28 -14.87 19.51
C ALA A 117 10.84 -16.18 20.17
N ARG A 118 11.68 -16.76 21.04
CA ARG A 118 11.33 -17.96 21.81
C ARG A 118 10.13 -17.71 22.73
N TRP A 119 10.14 -16.61 23.47
CA TRP A 119 9.01 -16.22 24.31
C TRP A 119 7.71 -16.07 23.50
N ILE A 120 7.77 -15.44 22.32
CA ILE A 120 6.62 -15.29 21.43
C ILE A 120 6.13 -16.66 20.96
N ALA A 121 7.03 -17.57 20.57
CA ALA A 121 6.69 -18.91 20.13
C ALA A 121 5.93 -19.69 21.23
N GLU A 122 6.45 -19.67 22.46
CA GLU A 122 5.83 -20.28 23.64
C GLU A 122 4.45 -19.67 23.93
N LYS A 123 4.34 -18.34 23.93
CA LYS A 123 3.08 -17.65 24.27
C LYS A 123 1.98 -17.80 23.21
N THR A 124 2.36 -18.01 21.96
CA THR A 124 1.42 -18.13 20.82
C THR A 124 1.16 -19.57 20.40
N GLY A 125 1.85 -20.55 20.99
CA GLY A 125 1.78 -21.95 20.59
C GLY A 125 2.35 -22.21 19.20
N ASN A 126 3.22 -21.34 18.69
CA ASN A 126 3.87 -21.50 17.39
C ASN A 126 5.15 -22.33 17.54
N ASP A 127 5.36 -23.31 16.66
CA ASP A 127 6.57 -24.16 16.68
C ASP A 127 7.88 -23.37 16.54
N ARG A 128 7.85 -22.27 15.78
CA ARG A 128 9.02 -21.42 15.56
C ARG A 128 8.66 -19.99 15.18
N VAL A 129 9.31 -19.04 15.86
CA VAL A 129 9.32 -17.63 15.48
C VAL A 129 10.74 -17.25 15.07
N TRP A 130 10.88 -16.53 13.95
CA TRP A 130 12.19 -16.10 13.47
C TRP A 130 12.82 -15.05 14.40
N PRO A 131 14.13 -15.12 14.68
CA PRO A 131 14.83 -14.16 15.55
C PRO A 131 14.64 -12.69 15.14
N GLN A 132 14.51 -12.42 13.84
CA GLN A 132 14.24 -11.08 13.32
C GLN A 132 12.93 -10.51 13.85
N ARG A 133 11.87 -11.32 13.92
CA ARG A 133 10.60 -10.91 14.53
C ARG A 133 10.77 -10.61 16.01
N GLY A 134 11.53 -11.42 16.74
CA GLY A 134 11.83 -11.12 18.14
C GLY A 134 12.58 -9.79 18.33
N TRP A 135 13.48 -9.45 17.41
CA TRP A 135 14.16 -8.15 17.44
C TRP A 135 13.24 -6.98 17.08
N ASP A 136 12.31 -7.15 16.13
CA ASP A 136 11.30 -6.14 15.81
C ASP A 136 10.44 -5.82 17.03
N TYR A 137 10.01 -6.85 17.78
CA TYR A 137 9.27 -6.68 19.03
C TYR A 137 10.13 -6.06 20.13
N LEU A 138 11.40 -6.47 20.26
CA LEU A 138 12.33 -5.90 21.22
C LEU A 138 12.58 -4.40 20.94
N LYS A 139 12.67 -3.99 19.67
CA LYS A 139 12.75 -2.56 19.32
C LYS A 139 11.44 -1.83 19.60
N ARG A 140 10.31 -2.41 19.22
CA ARG A 140 9.00 -1.77 19.36
C ARG A 140 8.61 -1.58 20.84
N LEU A 141 8.89 -2.57 21.69
CA LEU A 141 8.47 -2.59 23.09
C LEU A 141 9.61 -2.25 24.07
N GLY A 142 10.86 -2.49 23.68
CA GLY A 142 12.03 -2.31 24.55
C GLY A 142 12.71 -0.94 24.50
N VAL A 143 12.33 -0.05 23.58
CA VAL A 143 12.81 1.36 23.57
C VAL A 143 12.43 2.10 24.87
N ASP A 144 11.34 1.70 25.51
CA ASP A 144 10.89 2.25 26.80
C ASP A 144 11.82 1.85 27.97
N LEU A 145 12.40 0.63 27.92
CA LEU A 145 13.27 0.09 28.98
C LEU A 145 14.61 0.79 29.06
N ARG A 146 15.20 1.14 27.91
CA ARG A 146 16.46 1.90 27.86
C ARG A 146 16.32 3.31 28.42
N ARG A 147 15.14 3.92 28.33
CA ARG A 147 14.86 5.24 28.96
C ARG A 147 14.73 5.14 30.48
N ARG A 148 14.25 4.01 31.01
CA ARG A 148 14.09 3.80 32.47
C ARG A 148 15.36 3.37 33.20
N ARG A 149 16.31 2.72 32.51
CA ARG A 149 17.61 2.28 33.07
C ARG A 149 18.63 3.39 33.30
N LYS A 150 18.35 4.65 32.93
CA LYS A 150 19.14 5.82 33.34
C LYS A 150 18.55 6.42 34.61
N LYS A 151 18.90 5.89 35.77
CA LYS A 151 18.89 6.57 37.06
C LYS A 151 20.04 6.05 37.90
#